data_AF-A0A2P4SQ24-F1
#
_entry.id   AF-A0A2P4SQ24-F1
#
_cell.length_a   1.000
_cell.length_b   1.000
_cell.length_c   1.000
_cell.angle_alpha   90.00
_cell.angle_beta   90.00
_cell.angle_gamma   90.00
#
_symmetry.space_group_name_H-M   'P 1'
#
loop_
_entity.id
_entity.type
_entity.pdbx_description
1 polymer ?
#
loop_
_entity_poly.entity_id
_entity_poly.type
_entity_poly.pdbx_seq_one_letter_code
_entity_poly.pdbx_strand_id
1 'polypeptide(L)'
;AKDHDAIFKDRCCFHRSNTEETLAWSDSVDTLLANKDGLAAFRKFLKSEFSEENVEFWLACEDFKRTKSSASIAAKAQKIYADFIEADAPKEI
;
A
#
# COMPACT_ATOMS: atom_id res chain seq x y z
N ALA A 1 -5.12 -32.22 24.41
CA ALA A 1 -4.09 -31.20 24.13
C ALA A 1 -4.61 -30.36 22.98
N LYS A 2 -5.20 -29.20 23.29
CA LYS A 2 -5.93 -28.37 22.32
C LYS A 2 -4.99 -27.32 21.76
N ASP A 3 -4.68 -27.45 20.48
CA ASP A 3 -4.60 -26.38 19.48
C ASP A 3 -4.22 -24.98 19.99
N HIS A 4 -2.96 -24.84 20.42
CA HIS A 4 -2.38 -23.55 20.82
C HIS A 4 -1.80 -22.77 19.61
N ASP A 5 -1.70 -23.40 18.44
CA ASP A 5 -1.12 -22.80 17.23
C ASP A 5 -2.12 -21.96 16.43
N ALA A 6 -3.43 -22.24 16.54
CA ALA A 6 -4.46 -21.52 15.78
C ALA A 6 -4.68 -20.07 16.27
N ILE A 7 -4.34 -19.75 17.53
CA ILE A 7 -4.63 -18.44 18.16
C ILE A 7 -3.55 -17.39 17.85
N PHE A 8 -2.33 -17.82 17.52
CA PHE A 8 -1.22 -16.88 17.24
C PHE A 8 -1.15 -16.43 15.77
N LYS A 9 -1.85 -17.13 14.87
CA LYS A 9 -1.84 -16.85 13.44
C LYS A 9 -2.56 -15.55 13.05
N ASP A 10 -3.39 -15.02 13.94
CA ASP A 10 -4.26 -13.88 13.67
C ASP A 10 -3.68 -12.52 14.12
N ARG A 11 -2.52 -12.51 14.80
CA ARG A 11 -1.92 -11.29 15.37
C ARG A 11 -0.65 -10.79 14.70
N CYS A 12 0.01 -11.63 13.91
CA CYS A 12 1.18 -11.22 13.15
C CYS A 12 1.01 -11.65 11.70
N CYS A 13 0.78 -10.66 10.82
CA CYS A 13 0.90 -10.83 9.37
C CYS A 13 2.31 -11.30 8.95
N PHE A 14 3.26 -11.42 9.89
CA PHE A 14 4.59 -12.00 9.73
C PHE A 14 4.60 -13.53 9.69
N HIS A 15 3.57 -14.19 9.13
CA HIS A 15 3.68 -15.62 8.80
C HIS A 15 4.60 -15.78 7.58
N ARG A 16 5.91 -15.65 7.86
CA ARG A 16 7.05 -16.24 7.17
C ARG A 16 7.33 -15.77 5.73
N SER A 17 7.36 -14.47 5.49
CA SER A 17 8.21 -13.95 4.41
C SER A 17 9.67 -14.37 4.71
N ASN A 18 10.44 -14.73 3.69
CA ASN A 18 11.84 -15.12 3.89
C ASN A 18 12.59 -13.97 4.61
N THR A 19 13.45 -14.26 5.58
CA THR A 19 14.20 -13.24 6.33
C THR A 19 14.98 -12.34 5.38
N GLU A 20 15.53 -12.92 4.31
CA GLU A 20 16.23 -12.20 3.26
C GLU A 20 15.31 -11.23 2.49
N GLU A 21 14.09 -11.65 2.14
CA GLU A 21 13.11 -10.77 1.49
C GLU A 21 12.66 -9.63 2.40
N THR A 22 12.48 -9.91 3.69
CA THR A 22 12.09 -8.89 4.68
C THR A 22 13.20 -7.87 4.89
N LEU A 23 14.46 -8.31 4.87
CA LEU A 23 15.61 -7.41 4.93
C LEU A 23 15.69 -6.52 3.68
N ALA A 24 15.41 -7.07 2.50
CA ALA A 24 15.40 -6.31 1.25
C ALA A 24 14.37 -5.17 1.22
N TRP A 25 13.31 -5.25 2.04
CA TRP A 25 12.34 -4.16 2.17
C TRP A 25 12.97 -2.87 2.73
N SER A 26 14.06 -2.99 3.50
CA SER A 26 14.77 -1.84 4.06
C SER A 26 15.68 -1.13 3.06
N ASP A 27 15.97 -1.77 1.91
CA ASP A 27 16.86 -1.20 0.90
C ASP A 27 16.22 -0.02 0.15
N SER A 28 14.92 -0.12 -0.15
CA SER A 28 14.18 0.97 -0.79
C SER A 28 12.67 0.83 -0.62
N VAL A 29 11.97 1.96 -0.68
CA VAL A 29 10.50 1.99 -0.67
C VAL A 29 9.95 1.26 -1.89
N ASP A 30 10.57 1.35 -3.06
CA ASP A 30 10.15 0.60 -4.25
C ASP A 30 10.20 -0.92 -4.03
N THR A 31 11.26 -1.42 -3.38
CA THR A 31 11.39 -2.85 -3.03
C THR A 31 10.27 -3.29 -2.08
N LEU A 32 10.00 -2.47 -1.06
CA LEU A 32 8.92 -2.70 -0.09
C LEU A 32 7.54 -2.75 -0.78
N LEU A 33 7.25 -1.80 -1.67
CA LEU A 33 5.96 -1.66 -2.33
C LEU A 33 5.75 -2.70 -3.45
N ALA A 34 6.82 -3.20 -4.06
CA ALA A 34 6.77 -4.29 -5.05
C ALA A 34 6.43 -5.65 -4.41
N ASN A 35 6.74 -5.85 -3.14
CA ASN A 35 6.40 -7.07 -2.39
C ASN A 35 4.99 -6.96 -1.80
N LYS A 36 4.16 -8.01 -1.96
CA LYS A 36 2.77 -8.01 -1.46
C LYS A 36 2.68 -7.93 0.07
N ASP A 37 3.55 -8.65 0.77
CA ASP A 37 3.59 -8.65 2.24
C ASP A 37 4.18 -7.35 2.76
N GLY A 38 5.21 -6.83 2.08
CA GLY A 38 5.81 -5.52 2.35
C GLY A 38 4.80 -4.39 2.23
N LEU A 39 4.06 -4.33 1.11
CA LEU A 39 2.99 -3.36 0.92
C LEU A 39 1.89 -3.48 2.00
N ALA A 40 1.50 -4.70 2.37
CA ALA A 40 0.48 -4.92 3.40
C ALA A 40 0.96 -4.44 4.78
N ALA A 41 2.22 -4.73 5.14
CA ALA A 41 2.83 -4.24 6.37
C ALA A 41 2.94 -2.71 6.38
N PHE A 42 3.36 -2.10 5.27
CA PHE A 42 3.50 -0.66 5.15
C PHE A 42 2.15 0.07 5.22
N ARG A 43 1.11 -0.45 4.56
CA ARG A 43 -0.27 0.06 4.70
C ARG A 43 -0.76 0.00 6.14
N LYS A 44 -0.47 -1.09 6.85
CA LYS A 44 -0.85 -1.23 8.27
C LYS A 44 -0.12 -0.20 9.14
N PHE A 45 1.16 0.04 8.86
CA PHE A 45 1.96 1.06 9.53
C PHE A 45 1.42 2.47 9.28
N LEU A 46 1.17 2.85 8.03
CA LEU A 46 0.62 4.16 7.72
C LEU A 46 -0.77 4.38 8.33
N LYS A 47 -1.60 3.34 8.36
CA LYS A 47 -2.91 3.40 9.01
C LYS A 47 -2.82 3.62 10.53
N SER A 48 -1.77 3.11 11.20
CA SER A 48 -1.57 3.43 12.62
C SER A 48 -1.11 4.87 12.85
N GLU A 49 -0.52 5.48 11.83
CA GLU A 49 -0.06 6.87 11.82
C GLU A 49 -1.06 7.82 11.13
N PHE A 50 -2.27 7.35 10.80
CA PHE A 50 -3.30 8.11 10.07
C PHE A 50 -2.78 8.77 8.79
N SER A 51 -1.94 8.05 8.06
CA SER A 51 -1.23 8.54 6.87
C SER A 51 -1.32 7.58 5.68
N GLU A 52 -2.32 6.69 5.66
CA GLU A 52 -2.50 5.70 4.60
C GLU A 52 -2.77 6.31 3.22
N GLU A 53 -3.27 7.54 3.16
CA GLU A 53 -3.50 8.28 1.92
C GLU A 53 -2.24 8.40 1.07
N ASN A 54 -1.05 8.50 1.70
CA ASN A 54 0.22 8.63 1.00
C ASN A 54 0.53 7.42 0.09
N VAL A 55 0.36 6.20 0.61
CA VAL A 55 0.61 4.99 -0.20
C VAL A 55 -0.53 4.74 -1.19
N GLU A 56 -1.76 5.13 -0.85
CA GLU A 56 -2.88 5.04 -1.78
C GLU A 56 -2.70 5.97 -2.99
N PHE A 57 -2.26 7.20 -2.77
CA PHE A 57 -1.93 8.16 -3.81
C PHE A 57 -0.77 7.67 -4.68
N TRP A 58 0.31 7.18 -4.07
CA TRP A 58 1.45 6.63 -4.82
C TRP A 58 1.01 5.48 -5.74
N LEU A 59 0.20 4.55 -5.24
CA LEU A 59 -0.31 3.43 -6.04
C LEU A 59 -1.27 3.88 -7.15
N ALA A 60 -2.09 4.89 -6.89
CA ALA A 60 -2.95 5.49 -7.90
C ALA A 60 -2.12 6.13 -9.03
N CYS A 61 -1.03 6.82 -8.69
CA CYS A 61 -0.07 7.36 -9.64
C CYS A 61 0.63 6.27 -10.45
N GLU A 62 1.05 5.18 -9.82
CA GLU A 62 1.64 4.02 -10.49
C GLU A 62 0.67 3.40 -11.52
N ASP A 63 -0.60 3.24 -11.16
CA ASP A 63 -1.63 2.74 -12.07
C ASP A 63 -1.97 3.73 -13.20
N PHE A 64 -2.00 5.02 -12.89
CA PHE A 64 -2.16 6.08 -13.88
C PHE A 64 -1.04 6.05 -14.93
N LYS A 65 0.23 5.97 -14.51
CA LYS A 65 1.39 5.92 -15.41
C LYS A 65 1.37 4.74 -16.38
N ARG A 66 0.76 3.61 -16.00
CA ARG A 66 0.64 2.42 -16.88
C ARG A 66 -0.56 2.47 -17.83
N THR A 67 -1.44 3.46 -17.68
CA THR A 67 -2.68 3.56 -18.46
C THR A 67 -2.39 4.07 -19.87
N LYS A 68 -2.88 3.37 -20.89
CA LYS A 68 -2.63 3.70 -22.31
C LYS A 68 -3.82 4.32 -23.04
N SER A 69 -5.04 4.06 -22.56
CA SER A 69 -6.27 4.59 -23.18
C SER A 69 -6.48 6.04 -22.78
N SER A 70 -6.60 6.94 -23.75
CA SER A 70 -6.81 8.39 -23.51
C SER A 70 -8.05 8.67 -22.66
N ALA A 71 -9.16 7.97 -22.91
CA ALA A 71 -10.37 8.08 -22.11
C ALA A 71 -10.15 7.62 -20.66
N SER A 72 -9.38 6.55 -20.46
CA SER A 72 -9.06 6.05 -19.11
C SER A 72 -8.07 6.95 -18.39
N ILE A 73 -7.11 7.56 -19.11
CA ILE A 73 -6.19 8.55 -18.56
C ILE A 73 -6.98 9.74 -18.02
N ALA A 74 -7.88 10.32 -18.81
CA ALA A 74 -8.68 11.46 -18.37
C ALA A 74 -9.52 11.12 -17.12
N ALA A 75 -10.21 9.98 -17.13
CA ALA A 75 -11.03 9.54 -16.00
C ALA A 75 -10.20 9.29 -14.72
N LYS A 76 -9.02 8.64 -14.84
CA LYS A 76 -8.14 8.40 -13.70
C LYS A 76 -7.50 9.69 -13.18
N ALA A 77 -7.10 10.60 -14.05
CA ALA A 77 -6.56 11.91 -13.65
C ALA A 77 -7.60 12.71 -12.83
N GLN A 78 -8.84 12.78 -13.31
CA GLN A 78 -9.92 13.44 -12.58
C GLN A 78 -10.17 12.78 -11.21
N LYS A 79 -10.18 11.45 -11.16
CA LYS A 79 -10.33 10.72 -9.90
C LYS A 79 -9.19 11.01 -8.92
N ILE A 80 -7.94 10.94 -9.38
CA ILE A 80 -6.77 11.23 -8.53
C ILE A 80 -6.83 12.66 -8.01
N TYR A 81 -7.23 13.61 -8.85
CA TYR A 81 -7.38 15.00 -8.43
C TYR A 81 -8.42 15.16 -7.32
N ALA A 82 -9.65 14.66 -7.54
CA ALA A 82 -10.74 14.79 -6.57
C ALA A 82 -10.49 14.02 -5.27
N ASP A 83 -9.81 12.87 -5.33
CA ASP A 83 -9.56 12.05 -4.14
C ASP A 83 -8.38 12.58 -3.30
N PHE A 84 -7.35 13.19 -3.93
CA PHE A 84 -6.04 13.43 -3.28
C PHE A 84 -5.44 14.85 -3.42
N ILE A 85 -5.83 15.66 -4.42
CA ILE A 85 -5.15 16.93 -4.76
C ILE A 85 -6.05 18.15 -4.61
N GLU A 86 -7.36 17.99 -4.80
CA GLU A 86 -8.33 19.05 -4.57
C GLU A 86 -8.27 19.51 -3.11
N ALA A 87 -8.44 20.81 -2.87
CA ALA A 87 -8.48 21.32 -1.50
C ALA A 87 -9.67 20.70 -0.75
N ASP A 88 -9.45 20.29 0.49
CA ASP A 88 -10.43 19.57 1.31
C ASP A 88 -10.82 18.20 0.71
N ALA A 89 -9.98 17.62 -0.16
CA ALA A 89 -10.19 16.27 -0.67
C ALA A 89 -10.24 15.26 0.49
N PRO A 90 -11.06 14.20 0.37
CA PRO A 90 -11.24 13.22 1.45
C PRO A 90 -9.95 12.50 1.84
N LYS A 91 -8.94 12.52 0.96
CA LYS A 91 -7.60 11.96 1.18
C LYS A 91 -6.53 12.94 0.70
N GLU A 92 -6.73 14.22 0.94
CA GLU A 92 -5.75 15.28 0.62
C GLU A 92 -4.36 14.91 1.14
N ILE A 93 -3.34 15.09 0.29
CA ILE A 93 -1.92 14.76 0.56
C ILE A 93 -1.14 16.01 0.97
#